data_AF-A0A3D6B245-F1
#
_entry.id   AF-A0A3D6B245-F1
#
_cell.length_a   1.000
_cell.length_b   1.000
_cell.length_c   1.000
_cell.angle_alpha   90.00
_cell.angle_beta   90.00
_cell.angle_gamma   90.00
#
_symmetry.space_group_name_H-M   'P 1'
#
loop_
_entity.id
_entity.type
_entity.pdbx_description
1 polymer ?
#
loop_
_entity_poly.entity_id
_entity_poly.type
_entity_poly.pdbx_seq_one_letter_code
_entity_poly.pdbx_strand_id
1 'polypeptide(L)'
;MVSCTDREAKELKEILSKPIEVPAANQKLSQASIKQYRDAELAYNERYVADLKKTLDNSFEKQLDNFEDNELGFFSSYENMLDYIFMSKEKLEDSWKVKSTKYFNSLDIENDALYCYELYIKDVSAIRSNFYQKKHSDSLPSMAKLDLPTQDIYLGDIKTHSRNNLIIEVGVEATVWILVLLILFIVSLIVAVPTGGLSLIVTIITIIVSVILSMANDKKLLNSLREQNTIVMEADYSAILKSLNENTYRFYGE
;
A
#
# COMPACT_ATOMS: atom_id res chain seq x y z
N MET A 1 -30.29 -0.12 55.85
CA MET A 1 -29.10 -0.09 54.97
C MET A 1 -27.93 -0.62 55.78
N VAL A 2 -27.57 -1.87 55.55
CA VAL A 2 -26.44 -2.53 56.23
C VAL A 2 -25.18 -2.16 55.44
N SER A 3 -24.32 -1.36 56.07
CA SER A 3 -23.01 -0.97 55.55
C SER A 3 -22.05 -2.14 55.79
N CYS A 4 -21.81 -2.95 54.75
CA CYS A 4 -20.76 -3.95 54.77
C CYS A 4 -19.40 -3.24 54.71
N THR A 5 -18.75 -3.05 55.86
CA THR A 5 -17.33 -2.73 55.92
C THR A 5 -16.54 -3.97 55.55
N ASP A 6 -16.39 -4.18 54.25
CA ASP A 6 -15.70 -5.34 53.68
C ASP A 6 -14.19 -5.19 53.89
N ARG A 7 -13.66 -5.97 54.83
CA ARG A 7 -12.27 -5.94 55.26
C ARG A 7 -11.34 -6.45 54.15
N GLU A 8 -11.85 -7.36 53.32
CA GLU A 8 -11.15 -7.91 52.15
C GLU A 8 -10.91 -6.84 51.09
N ALA A 9 -11.87 -5.94 50.88
CA ALA A 9 -11.72 -4.83 49.94
C ALA A 9 -10.65 -3.82 50.39
N LYS A 10 -10.47 -3.64 51.71
CA LYS A 10 -9.39 -2.79 52.26
C LYS A 10 -8.03 -3.46 52.12
N GLU A 11 -7.93 -4.76 52.41
CA GLU A 11 -6.68 -5.53 52.22
C GLU A 11 -6.26 -5.57 50.74
N LEU A 12 -7.20 -5.79 49.82
CA LEU A 12 -6.92 -5.80 48.39
C LEU A 12 -6.46 -4.42 47.89
N LYS A 13 -7.08 -3.34 48.39
CA LYS A 13 -6.65 -1.98 48.09
C LYS A 13 -5.24 -1.71 48.63
N GLU A 14 -4.91 -2.21 49.83
CA GLU A 14 -3.58 -2.06 50.41
C GLU A 14 -2.51 -2.83 49.62
N ILE A 15 -2.84 -4.02 49.11
CA ILE A 15 -1.97 -4.79 48.21
C ILE A 15 -1.76 -4.06 46.88
N LEU A 16 -2.81 -3.52 46.27
CA LEU A 16 -2.76 -2.79 45.00
C LEU A 16 -2.10 -1.39 45.13
N SER A 17 -2.03 -0.85 46.35
CA SER A 17 -1.41 0.45 46.64
C SER A 17 0.08 0.33 46.95
N LYS A 18 0.63 -0.89 47.10
CA LYS A 18 2.06 -1.08 47.27
C LYS A 18 2.76 -0.77 45.94
N PRO A 19 3.83 0.05 45.95
CA PRO A 19 4.65 0.23 44.76
C PRO A 19 5.16 -1.14 44.32
N ILE A 20 5.07 -1.43 43.01
CA ILE A 20 5.61 -2.66 42.44
C ILE A 20 7.12 -2.63 42.68
N GLU A 21 7.58 -3.36 43.69
CA GLU A 21 9.00 -3.56 43.92
C GLU A 21 9.55 -4.27 42.68
N VAL A 22 10.46 -3.59 41.98
CA VAL A 22 11.20 -4.15 40.86
C VAL A 22 11.95 -5.38 41.40
N PRO A 23 11.60 -6.61 41.01
CA PRO A 23 12.23 -7.79 41.57
C PRO A 23 13.72 -7.76 41.25
N ALA A 24 14.55 -8.11 42.23
CA ALA A 24 15.99 -8.19 42.06
C ALA A 24 16.35 -9.09 40.86
N ALA A 25 17.37 -8.69 40.09
CA ALA A 25 17.81 -9.25 38.81
C ALA A 25 18.17 -10.77 38.78
N ASN A 26 17.94 -11.52 39.87
CA ASN A 26 18.29 -12.92 40.03
C ASN A 26 17.15 -13.78 40.62
N GLN A 27 15.88 -13.37 40.51
CA GLN A 27 14.78 -14.30 40.78
C GLN A 27 14.66 -15.28 39.62
N LYS A 28 14.93 -16.57 39.87
CA LYS A 28 14.56 -17.66 38.95
C LYS A 28 13.05 -17.58 38.73
N LEU A 29 12.64 -17.09 37.57
CA LEU A 29 11.25 -17.03 37.16
C LEU A 29 10.63 -18.43 37.23
N SER A 30 9.35 -18.49 37.61
CA SER A 30 8.63 -19.76 37.65
C SER A 30 8.53 -20.35 36.25
N GLN A 31 8.42 -21.68 36.14
CA GLN A 31 8.18 -22.35 34.86
C GLN A 31 6.91 -21.83 34.16
N ALA A 32 5.89 -21.44 34.94
CA ALA A 32 4.68 -20.81 34.40
C ALA A 32 4.95 -19.43 33.80
N SER A 33 5.80 -18.62 34.44
CA SER A 33 6.20 -17.31 33.93
C SER A 33 7.03 -17.44 32.66
N ILE A 34 8.01 -18.35 32.64
CA ILE A 34 8.82 -18.63 31.43
C ILE A 34 7.91 -19.01 30.27
N LYS A 35 6.94 -19.90 30.51
CA LYS A 35 5.94 -20.28 29.51
C LYS A 35 5.12 -19.08 29.01
N GLN A 36 4.67 -18.19 29.88
CA GLN A 36 3.92 -17.00 29.47
C GLN A 36 4.73 -16.05 28.58
N TYR A 37 5.99 -15.76 28.93
CA TYR A 37 6.86 -14.91 28.12
C TYR A 37 7.15 -15.53 26.75
N ARG A 38 7.38 -16.85 26.72
CA ARG A 38 7.56 -17.61 25.49
C ARG A 38 6.32 -17.60 24.61
N ASP A 39 5.16 -17.97 25.16
CA ASP A 39 3.91 -18.03 24.42
C ASP A 39 3.53 -16.64 23.87
N ALA A 40 3.85 -15.56 24.60
CA ALA A 40 3.74 -14.19 24.11
C ALA A 40 4.69 -13.91 22.93
N GLU A 41 5.98 -14.24 23.04
CA GLU A 41 6.95 -14.03 21.95
C GLU A 41 6.61 -14.84 20.68
N LEU A 42 6.12 -16.07 20.83
CA LEU A 42 5.62 -16.88 19.70
C LEU A 42 4.45 -16.19 18.99
N ALA A 43 3.54 -15.54 19.73
CA ALA A 43 2.47 -14.75 19.14
C ALA A 43 2.99 -13.52 18.38
N TYR A 44 4.08 -12.88 18.82
CA TYR A 44 4.75 -11.82 18.05
C TYR A 44 5.39 -12.37 16.77
N ASN A 45 5.97 -13.57 16.80
CA ASN A 45 6.54 -14.21 15.61
C ASN A 45 5.44 -14.47 14.55
N GLU A 46 4.30 -15.03 14.97
CA GLU A 46 3.15 -15.27 14.08
C GLU A 46 2.61 -13.96 13.51
N ARG A 47 2.45 -12.94 14.35
CA ARG A 47 2.01 -11.62 13.92
C ARG A 47 2.97 -10.99 12.92
N TYR A 48 4.28 -11.04 13.18
CA TYR A 48 5.28 -10.50 12.26
C TYR A 48 5.21 -11.16 10.89
N VAL A 49 5.10 -12.49 10.83
CA VAL A 49 4.99 -13.22 9.56
C VAL A 49 3.69 -12.86 8.82
N ALA A 50 2.58 -12.68 9.55
CA ALA A 50 1.32 -12.23 8.97
C ALA A 50 1.39 -10.80 8.43
N ASP A 51 2.00 -9.87 9.18
CA ASP A 51 2.19 -8.48 8.79
C ASP A 51 3.14 -8.38 7.59
N LEU A 52 4.25 -9.13 7.59
CA LEU A 52 5.17 -9.24 6.46
C LEU A 52 4.46 -9.75 5.22
N LYS A 53 3.69 -10.84 5.34
CA LYS A 53 2.89 -11.37 4.23
C LYS A 53 1.95 -10.33 3.67
N LYS A 54 1.20 -9.63 4.53
CA LYS A 54 0.29 -8.56 4.12
C LYS A 54 1.02 -7.42 3.41
N THR A 55 2.20 -7.04 3.90
CA THR A 55 3.03 -5.99 3.28
C THR A 55 3.46 -6.39 1.87
N LEU A 56 3.98 -7.61 1.70
CA LEU A 56 4.42 -8.11 0.40
C LEU A 56 3.23 -8.31 -0.56
N ASP A 57 2.12 -8.90 -0.09
CA ASP A 57 0.93 -9.15 -0.92
C ASP A 57 0.26 -7.85 -1.42
N ASN A 58 0.32 -6.76 -0.64
CA ASN A 58 -0.26 -5.47 -1.02
C ASN A 58 0.75 -4.50 -1.67
N SER A 59 2.02 -4.87 -1.75
CA SER A 59 3.09 -3.98 -2.23
C SER A 59 2.83 -3.47 -3.64
N PHE A 60 2.41 -4.36 -4.54
CA PHE A 60 2.14 -4.02 -5.93
C PHE A 60 0.93 -3.09 -6.10
N GLU A 61 -0.16 -3.30 -5.34
CA GLU A 61 -1.30 -2.38 -5.38
C GLU A 61 -0.92 -1.00 -4.81
N LYS A 62 -0.09 -0.95 -3.76
CA LYS A 62 0.43 0.33 -3.23
C LYS A 62 1.31 1.07 -4.26
N GLN A 63 2.09 0.32 -5.05
CA GLN A 63 2.86 0.89 -6.16
C GLN A 63 1.94 1.40 -7.29
N LEU A 64 0.88 0.66 -7.61
CA LEU A 64 -0.14 1.09 -8.57
C LEU A 64 -0.89 2.34 -8.12
N ASP A 65 -1.28 2.42 -6.85
CA ASP A 65 -1.95 3.60 -6.29
C ASP A 65 -1.03 4.83 -6.41
N ASN A 66 0.26 4.68 -6.06
CA ASN A 66 1.24 5.74 -6.21
C ASN A 66 1.47 6.11 -7.69
N PHE A 67 1.43 5.15 -8.61
CA PHE A 67 1.46 5.44 -10.05
C PHE A 67 0.20 6.19 -10.50
N GLU A 68 -0.99 5.75 -10.08
CA GLU A 68 -2.27 6.40 -10.41
C GLU A 68 -2.30 7.85 -9.94
N ASP A 69 -1.93 8.10 -8.69
CA ASP A 69 -1.95 9.44 -8.07
C ASP A 69 -1.01 10.43 -8.77
N ASN A 70 0.08 9.96 -9.38
CA ASN A 70 1.09 10.82 -9.99
C ASN A 70 1.00 10.90 -11.51
N GLU A 71 0.67 9.79 -12.18
CA GLU A 71 0.78 9.65 -13.64
C GLU A 71 -0.59 9.60 -14.34
N LEU A 72 -1.68 9.40 -13.60
CA LEU A 72 -3.05 9.41 -14.11
C LEU A 72 -3.81 10.65 -13.64
N GLY A 73 -5.04 10.80 -14.16
CA GLY A 73 -5.85 11.99 -13.93
C GLY A 73 -5.70 13.05 -15.00
N PHE A 74 -6.46 14.13 -14.86
CA PHE A 74 -6.69 15.10 -15.94
C PHE A 74 -5.40 15.75 -16.46
N PHE A 75 -4.59 16.34 -15.58
CA PHE A 75 -3.38 17.05 -16.01
C PHE A 75 -2.29 16.11 -16.54
N SER A 76 -2.01 15.01 -15.84
CA SER A 76 -1.02 14.02 -16.27
C SER A 76 -1.43 13.34 -17.58
N SER A 77 -2.74 13.13 -17.81
CA SER A 77 -3.25 12.65 -19.10
C SER A 77 -2.91 13.60 -20.26
N TYR A 78 -3.03 14.91 -20.02
CA TYR A 78 -2.65 15.94 -21.00
C TYR A 78 -1.15 15.97 -21.26
N GLU A 79 -0.33 15.92 -20.21
CA GLU A 79 1.13 15.84 -20.35
C GLU A 79 1.55 14.60 -21.15
N ASN A 80 1.03 13.42 -20.80
CA ASN A 80 1.32 12.18 -21.50
C ASN A 80 0.84 12.21 -22.97
N MET A 81 -0.28 12.89 -23.28
CA MET A 81 -0.72 13.12 -24.67
C MET A 81 0.26 14.01 -25.44
N LEU A 82 0.72 15.12 -24.84
CA LEU A 82 1.68 16.03 -25.47
C LEU A 82 3.02 15.33 -25.70
N ASP A 83 3.50 14.57 -24.72
CA ASP A 83 4.70 13.74 -24.85
C ASP A 83 4.54 12.76 -26.01
N TYR A 84 3.39 12.08 -26.12
CA TYR A 84 3.11 11.18 -27.23
C TYR A 84 3.15 11.86 -28.62
N ILE A 85 2.71 13.13 -28.71
CA ILE A 85 2.69 13.89 -29.97
C ILE A 85 4.09 14.42 -30.33
N PHE A 86 4.82 14.94 -29.35
CA PHE A 86 6.01 15.77 -29.59
C PHE A 86 7.33 15.03 -29.33
N MET A 87 7.33 13.95 -28.57
CA MET A 87 8.56 13.18 -28.32
C MET A 87 8.77 12.09 -29.38
N SER A 88 10.04 11.84 -29.70
CA SER A 88 10.43 10.68 -30.51
C SER A 88 10.15 9.37 -29.76
N LYS A 89 9.89 8.30 -30.49
CA LYS A 89 9.65 6.95 -29.94
C LYS A 89 10.72 6.51 -28.92
N GLU A 90 12.00 6.74 -29.22
CA GLU A 90 13.12 6.37 -28.34
C GLU A 90 13.06 7.10 -26.99
N LYS A 91 12.89 8.43 -27.01
CA LYS A 91 12.70 9.23 -25.80
C LYS A 91 11.47 8.82 -24.97
N LEU A 92 10.38 8.42 -25.62
CA LEU A 92 9.19 7.91 -24.92
C LEU A 92 9.48 6.58 -24.22
N GLU A 93 10.15 5.66 -24.90
CA GLU A 93 10.54 4.37 -24.32
C GLU A 93 11.49 4.55 -23.14
N ASP A 94 12.47 5.46 -23.24
CA ASP A 94 13.36 5.81 -22.13
C ASP A 94 12.61 6.43 -20.96
N SER A 95 11.70 7.38 -21.22
CA SER A 95 10.86 8.00 -20.18
C SER A 95 10.02 6.95 -19.43
N TRP A 96 9.38 6.03 -20.17
CA TRP A 96 8.61 4.95 -19.57
C TRP A 96 9.46 3.96 -18.78
N LYS A 97 10.68 3.67 -19.22
CA LYS A 97 11.61 2.85 -18.46
C LYS A 97 11.97 3.51 -17.13
N VAL A 98 12.25 4.82 -17.16
CA VAL A 98 12.54 5.59 -15.94
C VAL A 98 11.33 5.62 -15.01
N LYS A 99 10.12 5.86 -15.53
CA LYS A 99 8.88 5.80 -14.73
C LYS A 99 8.65 4.40 -14.15
N SER A 100 8.88 3.34 -14.92
CA SER A 100 8.75 1.96 -14.44
C SER A 100 9.66 1.71 -13.25
N THR A 101 10.95 2.05 -13.37
CA THR A 101 11.90 1.94 -12.25
C THR A 101 11.54 2.86 -11.07
N LYS A 102 10.95 4.03 -11.31
CA LYS A 102 10.54 4.92 -10.22
C LYS A 102 9.40 4.33 -9.39
N TYR A 103 8.38 3.76 -10.03
CA TYR A 103 7.13 3.34 -9.36
C TYR A 103 7.10 1.85 -8.98
N PHE A 104 7.76 0.99 -9.74
CA PHE A 104 7.70 -0.48 -9.60
C PHE A 104 9.06 -1.08 -9.21
N ASN A 105 9.77 -0.44 -8.28
CA ASN A 105 11.05 -0.93 -7.80
C ASN A 105 10.89 -1.87 -6.58
N SER A 106 11.81 -2.82 -6.42
CA SER A 106 11.83 -3.69 -5.24
C SER A 106 12.33 -2.99 -3.97
N LEU A 107 13.07 -1.88 -4.10
CA LEU A 107 13.69 -1.18 -2.97
C LEU A 107 12.65 -0.63 -1.98
N ASP A 108 11.55 -0.08 -2.49
CA ASP A 108 10.44 0.41 -1.64
C ASP A 108 9.79 -0.73 -0.85
N ILE A 109 9.74 -1.93 -1.45
CA ILE A 109 9.19 -3.13 -0.82
C ILE A 109 10.15 -3.65 0.26
N GLU A 110 11.45 -3.65 -0.02
CA GLU A 110 12.48 -3.98 0.98
C GLU A 110 12.43 -3.04 2.18
N ASN A 111 12.24 -1.74 1.95
CA ASN A 111 12.10 -0.74 3.01
C ASN A 111 10.85 -0.98 3.86
N ASP A 112 9.70 -1.25 3.25
CA ASP A 112 8.47 -1.58 3.98
C ASP A 112 8.64 -2.87 4.81
N ALA A 113 9.30 -3.89 4.25
CA ALA A 113 9.60 -5.13 4.97
C ALA A 113 10.60 -4.93 6.13
N LEU A 114 11.61 -4.08 5.94
CA LEU A 114 12.55 -3.68 6.99
C LEU A 114 11.82 -2.97 8.12
N TYR A 115 10.90 -2.06 7.80
CA TYR A 115 10.08 -1.38 8.80
C TYR A 115 9.22 -2.37 9.62
N CYS A 116 8.59 -3.36 8.97
CA CYS A 116 7.89 -4.45 9.67
C CYS A 116 8.82 -5.20 10.63
N TYR A 117 10.05 -5.49 10.22
CA TYR A 117 11.05 -6.16 11.06
C TYR A 117 11.50 -5.29 12.24
N GLU A 118 11.73 -3.99 12.04
CA GLU A 118 12.11 -3.07 13.12
C GLU A 118 11.04 -2.99 14.22
N LEU A 119 9.76 -2.96 13.84
CA LEU A 119 8.64 -3.03 14.79
C LEU A 119 8.65 -4.34 15.58
N TYR A 120 8.82 -5.46 14.89
CA TYR A 120 8.90 -6.78 15.52
C TYR A 120 10.07 -6.88 16.52
N ILE A 121 11.27 -6.46 16.14
CA ILE A 121 12.44 -6.49 17.02
C ILE A 121 12.27 -5.59 18.23
N LYS A 122 11.63 -4.43 18.06
CA LYS A 122 11.30 -3.55 19.19
C LYS A 122 10.41 -4.26 20.21
N ASP A 123 9.37 -4.96 19.77
CA ASP A 123 8.44 -5.69 20.64
C ASP A 123 9.14 -6.86 21.35
N VAL A 124 9.90 -7.68 20.61
CA VAL A 124 10.69 -8.80 21.17
C VAL A 124 11.73 -8.29 22.17
N SER A 125 12.46 -7.21 21.83
CA SER A 125 13.44 -6.62 22.72
C SER A 125 12.81 -6.11 24.02
N ALA A 126 11.60 -5.55 23.96
CA ALA A 126 10.89 -5.09 25.15
C ALA A 126 10.52 -6.25 26.08
N ILE A 127 9.97 -7.33 25.51
CA ILE A 127 9.58 -8.53 26.27
C ILE A 127 10.78 -9.22 26.90
N ARG A 128 11.86 -9.40 26.15
CA ARG A 128 13.09 -10.01 26.66
C ARG A 128 13.79 -9.14 27.71
N SER A 129 13.72 -7.81 27.57
CA SER A 129 14.23 -6.89 28.60
C SER A 129 13.42 -6.97 29.89
N ASN A 130 12.10 -7.16 29.81
CA ASN A 130 11.25 -7.40 30.98
C ASN A 130 11.53 -8.77 31.62
N PHE A 131 11.90 -9.77 30.81
CA PHE A 131 12.25 -11.10 31.29
C PHE A 131 13.60 -11.14 32.04
N TYR A 132 14.66 -10.46 31.56
CA TYR A 132 16.01 -10.54 32.14
C TYR A 132 16.59 -9.24 32.74
N GLN A 133 15.86 -8.12 32.78
CA GLN A 133 16.34 -6.80 33.25
C GLN A 133 17.71 -6.35 32.68
N LYS A 134 18.15 -6.94 31.57
CA LYS A 134 19.37 -6.57 30.84
C LYS A 134 19.07 -6.47 29.35
N LYS A 135 19.67 -5.46 28.72
CA LYS A 135 19.64 -5.26 27.27
C LYS A 135 20.47 -6.37 26.62
N HIS A 136 19.81 -7.28 25.89
CA HIS A 136 20.48 -8.30 25.08
C HIS A 136 20.24 -8.00 23.60
N SER A 137 21.22 -7.34 22.97
CA SER A 137 21.28 -7.22 21.51
C SER A 137 21.61 -8.56 20.84
N ASP A 138 22.41 -9.39 21.52
CA ASP A 138 23.09 -10.54 20.89
C ASP A 138 22.21 -11.80 20.78
N SER A 139 21.00 -11.77 21.35
CA SER A 139 20.04 -12.89 21.26
C SER A 139 18.90 -12.62 20.28
N LEU A 140 18.78 -11.39 19.76
CA LEU A 140 17.66 -11.03 18.91
C LEU A 140 17.68 -11.82 17.59
N PRO A 141 16.51 -12.23 17.09
CA PRO A 141 16.41 -12.89 15.80
C PRO A 141 16.93 -11.96 14.70
N SER A 142 17.58 -12.52 13.69
CA SER A 142 18.03 -11.76 12.51
C SER A 142 16.90 -11.62 11.49
N MET A 143 16.93 -10.54 10.71
CA MET A 143 16.00 -10.36 9.59
C MET A 143 16.18 -11.51 8.59
N ALA A 144 15.07 -12.10 8.16
CA ALA A 144 15.12 -13.07 7.06
C ALA A 144 15.55 -12.37 5.78
N LYS A 145 16.44 -13.00 5.01
CA LYS A 145 16.77 -12.50 3.68
C LYS A 145 15.56 -12.71 2.78
N LEU A 146 14.96 -11.61 2.33
CA LEU A 146 13.92 -11.62 1.32
C LEU A 146 14.60 -11.65 -0.05
N ASP A 147 14.37 -12.72 -0.81
CA ASP A 147 14.80 -12.78 -2.20
C ASP A 147 13.68 -12.17 -3.05
N LEU A 148 13.66 -10.85 -3.13
CA LEU A 148 12.64 -10.15 -3.92
C LEU A 148 13.07 -10.17 -5.39
N PRO A 149 12.28 -10.78 -6.29
CA PRO A 149 12.57 -10.71 -7.71
C PRO A 149 12.45 -9.26 -8.19
N THR A 150 13.34 -8.87 -9.09
CA THR A 150 13.22 -7.59 -9.79
C THR A 150 11.97 -7.65 -10.68
N GLN A 151 10.98 -6.81 -10.40
CA GLN A 151 9.79 -6.70 -11.24
C GLN A 151 10.09 -5.75 -12.41
N ASP A 152 10.20 -6.30 -13.61
CA ASP A 152 10.27 -5.50 -14.84
C ASP A 152 8.84 -5.23 -15.35
N ILE A 153 8.21 -4.16 -14.86
CA ILE A 153 6.89 -3.73 -15.34
C ILE A 153 7.05 -2.97 -16.65
N TYR A 154 6.41 -3.46 -17.71
CA TYR A 154 6.45 -2.83 -19.02
C TYR A 154 5.35 -1.76 -19.14
N LEU A 155 5.78 -0.49 -19.14
CA LEU A 155 4.88 0.67 -19.29
C LEU A 155 4.56 1.04 -20.74
N GLY A 156 4.79 0.16 -21.72
CA GLY A 156 4.45 0.45 -23.12
C GLY A 156 2.94 0.61 -23.38
N ASP A 157 2.10 0.12 -22.47
CA ASP A 157 0.66 0.35 -22.51
C ASP A 157 0.27 1.82 -22.29
N ILE A 158 1.16 2.62 -21.70
CA ILE A 158 1.01 4.09 -21.63
C ILE A 158 0.88 4.67 -23.05
N LYS A 159 1.58 4.11 -24.04
CA LYS A 159 1.43 4.53 -25.45
C LYS A 159 -0.02 4.45 -25.92
N THR A 160 -0.64 3.30 -25.67
CA THR A 160 -2.00 3.00 -26.10
C THR A 160 -2.98 3.87 -25.31
N HIS A 161 -2.72 4.04 -24.00
CA HIS A 161 -3.47 4.94 -23.13
C HIS A 161 -3.42 6.40 -23.64
N SER A 162 -2.24 6.98 -23.87
CA SER A 162 -2.07 8.35 -24.35
C SER A 162 -2.72 8.56 -25.72
N ARG A 163 -2.57 7.59 -26.64
CA ARG A 163 -3.25 7.62 -27.95
C ARG A 163 -4.77 7.62 -27.79
N ASN A 164 -5.31 6.78 -26.91
CA ASN A 164 -6.75 6.71 -26.67
C ASN A 164 -7.26 7.99 -26.00
N ASN A 165 -6.52 8.57 -25.05
CA ASN A 165 -6.87 9.86 -24.45
C ASN A 165 -6.90 10.98 -25.51
N LEU A 166 -5.95 10.98 -26.46
CA LEU A 166 -5.96 11.94 -27.56
C LEU A 166 -7.21 11.80 -28.44
N ILE A 167 -7.60 10.55 -28.74
CA ILE A 167 -8.82 10.25 -29.50
C ILE A 167 -10.07 10.64 -28.70
N ILE A 168 -10.08 10.46 -27.39
CA ILE A 168 -11.19 10.87 -26.53
C ILE A 168 -11.29 12.39 -26.55
N GLU A 169 -10.22 13.11 -26.24
CA GLU A 169 -10.25 14.57 -26.15
C GLU A 169 -10.62 15.21 -27.51
N VAL A 170 -9.88 14.88 -28.57
CA VAL A 170 -10.09 15.48 -29.89
C VAL A 170 -11.34 14.91 -30.57
N GLY A 171 -11.60 13.61 -30.41
CA GLY A 171 -12.72 12.93 -31.07
C GLY A 171 -14.07 13.23 -30.44
N VAL A 172 -14.16 13.29 -29.11
CA VAL A 172 -15.40 13.70 -28.42
C VAL A 172 -15.67 15.17 -28.68
N GLU A 173 -14.65 16.04 -28.60
CA GLU A 173 -14.79 17.46 -28.91
C GLU A 173 -15.23 17.68 -30.37
N ALA A 174 -14.59 17.03 -31.35
CA ALA A 174 -14.96 17.14 -32.76
C ALA A 174 -16.38 16.62 -33.04
N THR A 175 -16.75 15.48 -32.46
CA THR A 175 -18.10 14.91 -32.62
C THR A 175 -19.17 15.84 -32.07
N VAL A 176 -18.89 16.50 -30.95
CA VAL A 176 -19.79 17.47 -30.34
C VAL A 176 -19.92 18.73 -31.18
N TRP A 177 -18.83 19.29 -31.69
CA TRP A 177 -18.90 20.43 -32.60
C TRP A 177 -19.69 20.09 -33.86
N ILE A 178 -19.51 18.90 -34.41
CA ILE A 178 -20.32 18.39 -35.53
C ILE A 178 -21.81 18.35 -35.13
N LEU A 179 -22.14 17.83 -33.96
CA LEU A 179 -23.52 17.72 -33.47
C LEU A 179 -24.17 19.09 -33.22
N VAL A 180 -23.42 20.04 -32.63
CA VAL A 180 -23.87 21.44 -32.47
C VAL A 180 -24.12 22.07 -33.83
N LEU A 181 -23.19 21.93 -34.78
CA LEU A 181 -23.38 22.45 -36.15
C LEU A 181 -24.58 21.83 -36.85
N LEU A 182 -24.83 20.54 -36.64
CA LEU A 182 -25.96 19.81 -37.22
C LEU A 182 -27.29 20.27 -36.60
N ILE A 183 -27.35 20.48 -35.28
CA ILE A 183 -28.53 21.06 -34.61
C ILE A 183 -28.77 22.49 -35.07
N LEU A 184 -27.72 23.32 -35.15
CA LEU A 184 -27.81 24.68 -35.67
C LEU A 184 -28.33 24.70 -37.10
N PHE A 185 -27.85 23.77 -37.94
CA PHE A 185 -28.33 23.59 -39.30
C PHE A 185 -29.83 23.23 -39.33
N ILE A 186 -30.27 22.23 -38.56
CA ILE A 186 -31.69 21.84 -38.48
C ILE A 186 -32.57 22.97 -37.95
N VAL A 187 -32.15 23.67 -36.89
CA VAL A 187 -32.90 24.80 -36.32
C VAL A 187 -32.96 25.96 -37.33
N SER A 188 -31.87 26.24 -38.05
CA SER A 188 -31.86 27.28 -39.09
C SER A 188 -32.83 27.01 -40.25
N LEU A 189 -33.15 25.73 -40.51
CA LEU A 189 -34.16 25.34 -41.49
C LEU A 189 -35.60 25.58 -41.00
N ILE A 190 -35.84 25.77 -39.69
CA ILE A 190 -37.19 25.77 -39.11
C ILE A 190 -37.52 27.13 -38.45
N VAL A 191 -36.65 27.72 -37.61
CA VAL A 191 -36.92 29.00 -36.91
C VAL A 191 -35.60 29.72 -36.56
N ALA A 192 -35.54 31.04 -36.73
CA ALA A 192 -34.44 31.88 -36.24
C ALA A 192 -34.48 32.01 -34.70
N VAL A 193 -33.80 31.11 -33.98
CA VAL A 193 -33.79 31.06 -32.51
C VAL A 193 -32.39 31.41 -31.96
N PRO A 194 -32.26 32.12 -30.82
CA PRO A 194 -30.97 32.45 -30.22
C PRO A 194 -30.27 31.19 -29.67
N THR A 195 -29.02 31.00 -30.05
CA THR A 195 -28.27 29.73 -29.92
C THR A 195 -27.42 29.60 -28.65
N GLY A 196 -27.36 30.66 -27.83
CA GLY A 196 -26.38 30.76 -26.73
C GLY A 196 -26.54 29.71 -25.62
N GLY A 197 -27.77 29.46 -25.14
CA GLY A 197 -28.03 28.59 -23.98
C GLY A 197 -27.84 27.09 -24.25
N LEU A 198 -28.11 26.64 -25.49
CA LEU A 198 -27.92 25.24 -25.88
C LEU A 198 -26.44 24.86 -25.96
N SER A 199 -25.57 25.79 -26.37
CA SER A 199 -24.13 25.51 -26.49
C SER A 199 -23.50 25.16 -25.14
N LEU A 200 -23.83 25.90 -24.08
CA LEU A 200 -23.25 25.71 -22.75
C LEU A 200 -23.64 24.37 -22.12
N ILE A 201 -24.91 23.95 -22.26
CA ILE A 201 -25.38 22.65 -21.77
C ILE A 201 -24.65 21.51 -22.50
N VAL A 202 -24.50 21.63 -23.82
CA VAL A 202 -23.81 20.62 -24.63
C VAL A 202 -22.32 20.55 -24.26
N THR A 203 -21.64 21.68 -24.04
CA THR A 203 -20.25 21.71 -23.58
C THR A 203 -20.07 21.03 -22.23
N ILE A 204 -20.98 21.27 -21.26
CA ILE A 204 -20.91 20.60 -19.96
C ILE A 204 -21.06 19.08 -20.10
N ILE A 205 -22.04 18.60 -20.88
CA ILE A 205 -22.24 17.17 -21.13
C ILE A 205 -21.00 16.56 -21.79
N THR A 206 -20.36 17.29 -22.69
CA THR A 206 -19.14 16.87 -23.40
C THR A 206 -17.97 16.68 -22.47
N ILE A 207 -17.74 17.63 -21.55
CA ILE A 207 -16.70 17.53 -20.53
C ILE A 207 -16.98 16.29 -19.66
N ILE A 208 -18.23 16.10 -19.22
CA ILE A 208 -18.60 14.94 -18.40
C ILE A 208 -18.33 13.62 -19.12
N VAL A 209 -18.74 13.50 -20.39
CA VAL A 209 -18.52 12.27 -21.18
C VAL A 209 -17.02 12.01 -21.41
N SER A 210 -16.24 13.05 -21.70
CA SER A 210 -14.78 12.94 -21.91
C SER A 210 -14.07 12.48 -20.64
N VAL A 211 -14.44 13.05 -19.49
CA VAL A 211 -13.94 12.64 -18.18
C VAL A 211 -14.28 11.19 -17.88
N ILE A 212 -15.52 10.74 -18.15
CA ILE A 212 -15.92 9.34 -17.95
C ILE A 212 -15.11 8.38 -18.83
N LEU A 213 -14.89 8.73 -20.10
CA LEU A 213 -14.10 7.90 -21.02
C LEU A 213 -12.62 7.87 -20.64
N SER A 214 -12.05 9.00 -20.19
CA SER A 214 -10.68 9.06 -19.66
C SER A 214 -10.52 8.14 -18.45
N MET A 215 -11.44 8.21 -17.47
CA MET A 215 -11.42 7.32 -16.31
C MET A 215 -11.54 5.84 -16.69
N ALA A 216 -12.30 5.51 -17.73
CA ALA A 216 -12.38 4.13 -18.22
C ALA A 216 -11.06 3.68 -18.87
N ASN A 217 -10.35 4.57 -19.56
CA ASN A 217 -9.05 4.29 -20.15
C ASN A 217 -7.94 4.17 -19.09
N ASP A 218 -7.99 4.98 -18.02
CA ASP A 218 -7.13 4.87 -16.84
C ASP A 218 -7.26 3.49 -16.19
N LYS A 219 -8.51 3.06 -15.91
CA LYS A 219 -8.79 1.71 -15.36
C LYS A 219 -8.26 0.59 -16.25
N LYS A 220 -8.36 0.75 -17.58
CA LYS A 220 -7.84 -0.23 -18.52
C LYS A 220 -6.32 -0.33 -18.45
N LEU A 221 -5.61 0.79 -18.32
CA LEU A 221 -4.16 0.80 -18.12
C LEU A 221 -3.79 0.12 -16.80
N LEU A 222 -4.42 0.49 -15.68
CA LEU A 222 -4.15 -0.12 -14.38
C LEU A 222 -4.40 -1.63 -14.39
N ASN A 223 -5.48 -2.09 -15.02
CA ASN A 223 -5.75 -3.52 -15.15
C ASN A 223 -4.69 -4.23 -15.99
N SER A 224 -4.20 -3.61 -17.07
CA SER A 224 -3.10 -4.16 -17.86
C SER A 224 -1.83 -4.30 -17.02
N LEU A 225 -1.51 -3.31 -16.19
CA LEU A 225 -0.39 -3.38 -15.26
C LEU A 225 -0.59 -4.49 -14.21
N ARG A 226 -1.81 -4.67 -13.68
CA ARG A 226 -2.15 -5.80 -12.79
C ARG A 226 -1.96 -7.15 -13.44
N GLU A 227 -2.31 -7.30 -14.72
CA GLU A 227 -2.11 -8.55 -15.47
C GLU A 227 -0.62 -8.88 -15.67
N GLN A 228 0.25 -7.87 -15.68
CA GLN A 228 1.71 -8.07 -15.74
C GLN A 228 2.30 -8.54 -14.40
N ASN A 229 1.58 -8.36 -13.28
CA ASN A 229 2.01 -8.85 -11.98
C ASN A 229 1.85 -10.38 -11.88
N THR A 230 2.80 -11.08 -12.48
CA THR A 230 2.89 -12.55 -12.47
C THR A 230 3.65 -13.08 -11.25
N ILE A 231 4.16 -12.17 -10.41
CA ILE A 231 5.05 -12.48 -9.31
C ILE A 231 4.24 -12.43 -8.02
N VAL A 232 3.82 -13.60 -7.54
CA VAL A 232 3.56 -13.77 -6.11
C VAL A 232 4.90 -13.63 -5.43
N MET A 233 5.05 -12.69 -4.49
CA MET A 233 6.26 -12.59 -3.69
C MET A 233 6.39 -13.83 -2.82
N GLU A 234 7.09 -14.85 -3.32
CA GLU A 234 7.31 -16.13 -2.66
C GLU A 234 8.38 -16.00 -1.57
N ALA A 235 8.02 -15.35 -0.47
CA ALA A 235 8.74 -15.55 0.79
C ALA A 235 8.30 -16.90 1.39
N ASP A 236 9.25 -17.73 1.83
CA ASP A 236 8.93 -18.93 2.62
C ASP A 236 8.59 -18.53 4.06
N TYR A 237 7.36 -18.03 4.24
CA TYR A 237 6.82 -17.63 5.53
C TYR A 237 6.91 -18.74 6.58
N SER A 238 6.85 -20.01 6.15
CA SER A 238 6.94 -21.15 7.05
C SER A 238 8.36 -21.35 7.60
N ALA A 239 9.37 -21.20 6.74
CA ALA A 239 10.77 -21.22 7.15
C ALA A 239 11.13 -20.04 8.04
N ILE A 240 10.62 -18.84 7.73
CA ILE A 240 10.79 -17.64 8.57
C ILE A 240 10.21 -17.90 9.96
N LEU A 241 8.94 -18.31 10.05
CA LEU A 241 8.28 -18.59 11.33
C LEU A 241 9.03 -19.64 12.14
N LYS A 242 9.46 -20.72 11.48
CA LYS A 242 10.24 -21.79 12.12
C LYS A 242 11.54 -21.25 12.72
N SER A 243 12.30 -20.45 11.97
CA SER A 243 13.55 -19.86 12.45
C SER A 243 13.35 -18.92 13.64
N LEU A 244 12.27 -18.11 13.63
CA LEU A 244 11.94 -17.23 14.74
C LEU A 244 11.58 -18.03 15.99
N ASN A 245 10.73 -19.05 15.84
CA ASN A 245 10.34 -19.92 16.94
C ASN A 245 11.54 -20.67 17.54
N GLU A 246 12.45 -21.19 16.72
CA GLU A 246 13.70 -21.80 17.19
C GLU A 246 14.56 -20.82 17.99
N ASN A 247 14.66 -19.55 17.58
CA ASN A 247 15.37 -18.51 18.33
C ASN A 247 14.69 -18.24 19.68
N THR A 248 13.36 -18.16 19.71
CA THR A 248 12.55 -18.03 20.93
C THR A 248 12.80 -19.19 21.90
N TYR A 249 12.73 -20.44 21.44
CA TYR A 249 12.99 -21.62 22.29
C TYR A 249 14.39 -21.61 22.89
N ARG A 250 15.42 -21.30 22.08
CA ARG A 250 16.80 -21.18 22.55
C ARG A 250 16.98 -20.09 23.61
N PHE A 251 16.28 -18.96 23.48
CA PHE A 251 16.38 -17.86 24.44
C PHE A 251 15.79 -18.23 25.81
N TYR A 252 14.66 -18.93 25.83
CA TYR A 252 13.99 -19.35 27.08
C TYR A 252 14.54 -20.67 27.67
N GLY A 253 15.50 -21.32 27.00
CA GLY A 253 16.29 -22.42 27.55
C GLY A 253 15.82 -23.83 27.16
N GLU A 254 15.30 -24.01 25.94
CA GLU A 254 15.04 -25.32 25.30
C GLU A 254 15.99 -25.60 24.13
#